data_AF-A0A950U5A5-F1
#
_entry.id   AF-A0A950U5A5-F1
#
_cell.length_a   1.000
_cell.length_b   1.000
_cell.length_c   1.000
_cell.angle_alpha   90.00
_cell.angle_beta   90.00
_cell.angle_gamma   90.00
#
_symmetry.space_group_name_H-M   'P 1'
#
loop_
_entity.id
_entity.type
_entity.pdbx_description
1 polymer ?
#
loop_
_entity_poly.entity_id
_entity_poly.type
_entity_poly.pdbx_seq_one_letter_code
_entity_poly.pdbx_strand_id
1 'polypeptide(L)'
;MPYLTALRSRGVTLDQMYGASHLSLTNYIAMTSGNGPNASTSGDCLQYDCVFTPPNDTNIGDQLEATGRTRKAYLESMPQPCTHPTVSGSLDPYLVGYATRHNPFVYYQDVVGTDLGAKPARCVEHDVPFSQMSDDLARGTVPNYSLVVPDTCDDAHDGGAQCGLSTADRWLSTNLPPILASSAYRNNGAVIITFDESDVGDRTGCCGAVPGGGHIFTLVLSPRVTPGADTSVPYNHYSLLRTVEEAFDVPCLRHACDPGVAPFGRDVWGRGRVVTTRYTAGDAQSMSTVAQHFGTFPLAQKRAVYALAWITAAAGGLDRTRVSPPPEMTGSVVETSGWGPGELATLRSVERHYRLSAEQVQKFAVQFWARVFAGHS
;
A
#
# COMPACT_ATOMS: atom_id res chain seq x y z
N MET A 1 -26.38 -1.28 -4.87
CA MET A 1 -25.72 0.03 -4.71
C MET A 1 -25.50 0.68 -6.08
N PRO A 2 -26.52 1.37 -6.66
CA PRO A 2 -26.41 2.02 -7.98
C PRO A 2 -25.32 3.09 -8.09
N TYR A 3 -25.13 3.96 -7.10
CA TYR A 3 -24.06 4.97 -7.09
C TYR A 3 -22.69 4.30 -7.09
N LEU A 4 -22.46 3.32 -6.20
CA LEU A 4 -21.21 2.53 -6.18
C LEU A 4 -20.92 1.85 -7.52
N THR A 5 -21.96 1.28 -8.16
CA THR A 5 -21.82 0.66 -9.49
C THR A 5 -21.41 1.67 -10.56
N ALA A 6 -21.98 2.88 -10.55
CA ALA A 6 -21.63 3.93 -11.50
C ALA A 6 -20.17 4.41 -11.34
N LEU A 7 -19.60 4.35 -10.12
CA LEU A 7 -18.21 4.72 -9.87
C LEU A 7 -17.18 3.81 -10.54
N ARG A 8 -17.52 2.56 -10.94
CA ARG A 8 -16.59 1.65 -11.66
C ARG A 8 -15.99 2.33 -12.89
N SER A 9 -16.79 3.10 -13.63
CA SER A 9 -16.37 3.90 -14.80
C SER A 9 -15.29 4.96 -14.51
N ARG A 10 -15.00 5.24 -13.23
CA ARG A 10 -14.08 6.28 -12.74
C ARG A 10 -12.82 5.72 -12.07
N GLY A 11 -12.73 4.40 -11.87
CA GLY A 11 -11.65 3.73 -11.12
C GLY A 11 -11.23 2.39 -11.72
N VAL A 12 -10.59 1.55 -10.90
CA VAL A 12 -10.33 0.13 -11.20
C VAL A 12 -11.05 -0.76 -10.19
N THR A 13 -11.85 -1.71 -10.68
CA THR A 13 -12.48 -2.73 -9.83
C THR A 13 -11.53 -3.91 -9.63
N LEU A 14 -11.43 -4.43 -8.41
CA LEU A 14 -10.68 -5.64 -8.10
C LEU A 14 -11.67 -6.80 -8.03
N ASP A 15 -11.90 -7.45 -9.16
CA ASP A 15 -12.89 -8.54 -9.30
C ASP A 15 -12.44 -9.84 -8.60
N GLN A 16 -11.25 -9.88 -7.98
CA GLN A 16 -10.71 -10.99 -7.17
C GLN A 16 -10.12 -10.50 -5.82
N MET A 17 -10.78 -9.55 -5.16
CA MET A 17 -10.47 -9.17 -3.78
C MET A 17 -11.21 -10.09 -2.77
N TYR A 18 -10.54 -10.43 -1.67
CA TYR A 18 -11.08 -11.29 -0.60
C TYR A 18 -10.92 -10.70 0.81
N GLY A 19 -11.88 -10.99 1.69
CA GLY A 19 -11.73 -10.81 3.13
C GLY A 19 -10.61 -11.70 3.69
N ALA A 20 -9.98 -11.29 4.79
CA ALA A 20 -8.91 -12.06 5.43
C ALA A 20 -9.46 -13.20 6.30
N SER A 21 -10.60 -12.99 6.95
CA SER A 21 -11.29 -13.97 7.80
C SER A 21 -12.76 -13.58 7.94
N HIS A 22 -13.52 -14.35 8.71
CA HIS A 22 -14.66 -13.83 9.48
C HIS A 22 -14.26 -13.74 10.98
N LEU A 23 -14.89 -12.92 11.83
CA LEU A 23 -15.83 -11.83 11.54
C LEU A 23 -15.12 -10.47 11.38
N SER A 24 -15.91 -9.41 11.13
CA SER A 24 -15.55 -8.04 10.80
C SER A 24 -14.27 -7.52 11.45
N LEU A 25 -14.16 -7.60 12.78
CA LEU A 25 -13.02 -7.05 13.52
C LEU A 25 -11.67 -7.57 13.01
N THR A 26 -11.59 -8.86 12.65
CA THR A 26 -10.34 -9.43 12.11
C THR A 26 -9.92 -8.75 10.80
N ASN A 27 -10.87 -8.33 9.96
CA ASN A 27 -10.59 -7.69 8.68
C ASN A 27 -10.09 -6.25 8.85
N TYR A 28 -10.68 -5.49 9.79
CA TYR A 28 -10.18 -4.16 10.16
C TYR A 28 -8.78 -4.20 10.79
N ILE A 29 -8.52 -5.21 11.63
CA ILE A 29 -7.19 -5.49 12.20
C ILE A 29 -6.20 -5.88 11.10
N ALA A 30 -6.59 -6.75 10.15
CA ALA A 30 -5.77 -7.13 9.00
C ALA A 30 -5.38 -5.94 8.12
N MET A 31 -6.33 -5.04 7.83
CA MET A 31 -6.10 -3.81 7.04
C MET A 31 -5.19 -2.77 7.72
N THR A 32 -4.96 -2.85 9.03
CA THR A 32 -4.25 -1.79 9.79
C THR A 32 -3.03 -2.25 10.58
N SER A 33 -2.87 -3.55 10.87
CA SER A 33 -1.67 -4.09 11.53
C SER A 33 -1.18 -5.41 10.93
N GLY A 34 -1.90 -6.00 9.97
CA GLY A 34 -1.51 -7.27 9.36
C GLY A 34 -1.53 -8.46 10.32
N ASN A 35 -2.14 -8.32 11.51
CA ASN A 35 -2.37 -9.43 12.43
C ASN A 35 -3.36 -10.45 11.82
N GLY A 36 -3.22 -11.71 12.24
CA GLY A 36 -4.12 -12.80 11.86
C GLY A 36 -5.38 -12.87 12.73
N PRO A 37 -6.41 -13.64 12.32
CA PRO A 37 -7.49 -14.05 13.20
C PRO A 37 -6.97 -14.67 14.51
N ASN A 38 -7.58 -14.28 15.63
CA ASN A 38 -7.41 -14.96 16.91
C ASN A 38 -8.78 -15.31 17.53
N ALA A 39 -8.77 -16.06 18.64
CA ALA A 39 -9.98 -16.59 19.25
C ALA A 39 -11.02 -15.52 19.65
N SER A 40 -10.58 -14.29 19.98
CA SER A 40 -11.49 -13.18 20.28
C SER A 40 -11.88 -12.39 19.03
N THR A 41 -10.94 -12.08 18.12
CA THR A 41 -11.24 -11.26 16.93
C THR A 41 -12.06 -11.99 15.86
N SER A 42 -12.01 -13.33 15.81
CA SER A 42 -12.91 -14.12 14.96
C SER A 42 -14.36 -14.16 15.48
N GLY A 43 -14.60 -13.66 16.70
CA GLY A 43 -15.93 -13.48 17.30
C GLY A 43 -16.23 -12.01 17.62
N ASP A 44 -15.66 -11.07 16.87
CA ASP A 44 -15.80 -9.61 17.02
C ASP A 44 -15.46 -9.02 18.40
N CYS A 45 -14.87 -9.80 19.30
CA CYS A 45 -14.46 -9.34 20.64
C CYS A 45 -15.58 -8.64 21.42
N LEU A 46 -16.81 -9.21 21.34
CA LEU A 46 -18.00 -8.69 22.03
C LEU A 46 -17.81 -8.51 23.55
N GLN A 47 -16.85 -9.25 24.13
CA GLN A 47 -16.26 -8.97 25.43
C GLN A 47 -14.87 -8.34 25.22
N TYR A 48 -14.67 -7.10 25.68
CA TYR A 48 -13.55 -6.25 25.26
C TYR A 48 -12.23 -6.60 25.99
N ASP A 49 -11.73 -7.81 25.78
CA ASP A 49 -10.49 -8.35 26.38
C ASP A 49 -9.32 -8.53 25.39
N CYS A 50 -9.57 -8.32 24.10
CA CYS A 50 -8.63 -8.62 23.02
C CYS A 50 -7.73 -7.46 22.58
N VAL A 51 -7.57 -6.40 23.39
CA VAL A 51 -6.65 -5.29 23.08
C VAL A 51 -5.25 -5.86 22.88
N PHE A 52 -4.72 -5.74 21.67
CA PHE A 52 -3.37 -6.17 21.31
C PHE A 52 -2.34 -5.38 22.12
N THR A 53 -1.30 -6.07 22.57
CA THR A 53 -0.23 -5.54 23.41
C THR A 53 1.14 -5.80 22.76
N PRO A 54 2.24 -5.12 23.18
CA PRO A 54 3.53 -5.24 22.52
C PRO A 54 4.04 -6.69 22.44
N PRO A 55 4.55 -7.16 21.28
CA PRO A 55 4.84 -6.42 20.04
C PRO A 55 3.71 -6.52 18.97
N ASN A 56 2.50 -6.95 19.34
CA ASN A 56 1.41 -7.23 18.39
C ASN A 56 0.47 -6.04 18.17
N ASP A 57 0.63 -4.96 18.93
CA ASP A 57 -0.11 -3.70 18.84
C ASP A 57 0.38 -2.77 17.70
N THR A 58 1.67 -2.86 17.33
CA THR A 58 2.26 -2.02 16.28
C THR A 58 1.45 -2.05 14.98
N ASN A 59 1.05 -0.89 14.48
CA ASN A 59 0.06 -0.70 13.42
C ASN A 59 0.52 0.37 12.41
N ILE A 60 -0.23 0.55 11.32
CA ILE A 60 0.07 1.53 10.27
C ILE A 60 0.08 2.98 10.80
N GLY A 61 -0.62 3.26 11.90
CA GLY A 61 -0.57 4.55 12.59
C GLY A 61 0.83 4.87 13.08
N ASP A 62 1.51 3.93 13.74
CA ASP A 62 2.89 4.10 14.21
C ASP A 62 3.85 4.41 13.07
N GLN A 63 3.73 3.68 11.96
CA GLN A 63 4.65 3.81 10.82
C GLN A 63 4.51 5.17 10.13
N LEU A 64 3.29 5.71 10.08
CA LEU A 64 3.01 7.03 9.57
C LEU A 64 3.51 8.11 10.54
N GLU A 65 3.15 8.03 11.82
CA GLU A 65 3.56 8.98 12.85
C GLU A 65 5.10 9.04 12.99
N ALA A 66 5.78 7.88 13.02
CA ALA A 66 7.24 7.77 13.06
C ALA A 66 7.94 8.29 11.79
N THR A 67 7.22 8.48 10.69
CA THR A 67 7.71 9.13 9.46
C THR A 67 7.16 10.55 9.27
N GLY A 68 6.54 11.14 10.30
CA GLY A 68 6.01 12.51 10.28
C GLY A 68 4.76 12.69 9.40
N ARG A 69 4.07 11.59 9.08
CA ARG A 69 2.84 11.58 8.28
C ARG A 69 1.62 11.56 9.18
N THR A 70 0.59 12.28 8.78
CA THR A 70 -0.65 12.39 9.55
C THR A 70 -1.61 11.25 9.23
N ARG A 71 -2.32 10.76 10.25
CA ARG A 71 -3.38 9.76 10.11
C ARG A 71 -4.61 10.15 10.94
N LYS A 72 -5.80 9.77 10.48
CA LYS A 72 -7.00 9.67 11.31
C LYS A 72 -7.86 8.47 10.91
N ALA A 73 -8.62 7.95 11.85
CA ALA A 73 -9.85 7.24 11.59
C ALA A 73 -11.04 8.19 11.81
N TYR A 74 -12.00 8.17 10.87
CA TYR A 74 -13.23 8.94 10.89
C TYR A 74 -14.41 7.96 10.97
N LEU A 75 -14.98 7.80 12.17
CA LEU A 75 -16.00 6.80 12.47
C LEU A 75 -17.37 7.48 12.61
N GLU A 76 -18.38 7.01 11.89
CA GLU A 76 -19.72 7.59 11.98
C GLU A 76 -20.47 7.16 13.25
N SER A 77 -21.43 8.00 13.67
CA SER A 77 -22.20 7.91 14.92
C SER A 77 -21.38 7.78 16.21
N MET A 78 -20.04 7.85 16.12
CA MET A 78 -19.09 7.79 17.21
C MET A 78 -19.36 8.95 18.19
N PRO A 79 -19.76 8.68 19.44
CA PRO A 79 -20.25 9.72 20.35
C PRO A 79 -19.25 10.82 20.67
N GLN A 80 -17.96 10.47 20.82
CA GLN A 80 -16.82 11.36 21.11
C GLN A 80 -15.54 10.71 20.54
N PRO A 81 -14.43 11.45 20.36
CA PRO A 81 -13.13 10.86 20.04
C PRO A 81 -12.69 9.78 21.04
N CYS A 82 -11.92 8.80 20.57
CA CYS A 82 -11.48 7.64 21.35
C CYS A 82 -12.65 6.95 22.09
N THR A 83 -13.68 6.49 21.39
CA THR A 83 -14.82 5.78 22.00
C THR A 83 -14.63 4.27 21.89
N HIS A 84 -14.51 3.62 23.03
CA HIS A 84 -14.42 2.18 23.20
C HIS A 84 -14.84 1.83 24.64
N PRO A 85 -15.07 0.55 24.97
CA PRO A 85 -15.27 0.11 26.35
C PRO A 85 -14.08 0.49 27.24
N THR A 86 -14.36 1.12 28.39
CA THR A 86 -13.33 1.62 29.32
C THR A 86 -12.89 0.60 30.38
N VAL A 87 -13.41 -0.63 30.30
CA VAL A 87 -13.10 -1.74 31.23
C VAL A 87 -12.77 -2.97 30.38
N SER A 88 -11.58 -3.53 30.57
CA SER A 88 -11.21 -4.76 29.87
C SER A 88 -12.08 -5.93 30.35
N GLY A 89 -12.59 -6.72 29.40
CA GLY A 89 -13.48 -7.84 29.68
C GLY A 89 -14.92 -7.45 30.04
N SER A 90 -15.35 -6.19 29.84
CA SER A 90 -16.79 -5.87 29.83
C SER A 90 -17.42 -6.21 28.47
N LEU A 91 -18.73 -6.48 28.45
CA LEU A 91 -19.52 -6.51 27.21
C LEU A 91 -19.42 -5.14 26.52
N ASP A 92 -19.16 -5.13 25.21
CA ASP A 92 -19.17 -3.90 24.40
C ASP A 92 -20.62 -3.37 24.25
N PRO A 93 -20.93 -2.13 24.67
CA PRO A 93 -22.24 -1.53 24.44
C PRO A 93 -22.39 -0.91 23.04
N TYR A 94 -21.29 -0.72 22.30
CA TYR A 94 -21.27 -0.07 20.99
C TYR A 94 -21.37 -1.12 19.88
N LEU A 95 -22.59 -1.64 19.68
CA LEU A 95 -22.88 -2.70 18.70
C LEU A 95 -23.72 -2.25 17.50
N VAL A 96 -24.37 -1.08 17.60
CA VAL A 96 -25.34 -0.53 16.63
C VAL A 96 -25.08 0.96 16.45
N GLY A 97 -25.13 1.46 15.21
CA GLY A 97 -24.66 2.81 14.89
C GLY A 97 -23.14 2.83 14.93
N TYR A 98 -22.53 3.46 15.95
CA TYR A 98 -21.11 3.25 16.19
C TYR A 98 -20.85 1.83 16.70
N ALA A 99 -20.06 1.05 15.95
CA ALA A 99 -19.63 -0.29 16.31
C ALA A 99 -18.14 -0.31 16.66
N THR A 100 -17.74 -0.64 17.90
CA THR A 100 -16.31 -0.69 18.25
C THR A 100 -15.57 -1.70 17.38
N ARG A 101 -16.19 -2.85 17.09
CA ARG A 101 -15.66 -3.90 16.20
C ARG A 101 -15.25 -3.41 14.80
N HIS A 102 -15.79 -2.30 14.28
CA HIS A 102 -15.40 -1.72 12.98
C HIS A 102 -14.30 -0.64 13.11
N ASN A 103 -13.85 -0.32 14.33
CA ASN A 103 -12.74 0.58 14.59
C ASN A 103 -11.51 -0.20 15.09
N PRO A 104 -10.49 -0.45 14.24
CA PRO A 104 -9.34 -1.24 14.67
C PRO A 104 -8.41 -0.49 15.64
N PHE A 105 -8.37 0.86 15.60
CA PHE A 105 -7.33 1.60 16.31
C PHE A 105 -7.49 1.58 17.83
N VAL A 106 -8.70 1.36 18.34
CA VAL A 106 -8.94 1.23 19.79
C VAL A 106 -8.50 -0.12 20.37
N TYR A 107 -8.21 -1.11 19.52
CA TYR A 107 -7.70 -2.43 19.92
C TYR A 107 -6.17 -2.50 20.02
N TYR A 108 -5.44 -1.39 19.91
CA TYR A 108 -3.98 -1.37 20.04
C TYR A 108 -3.55 -0.60 21.31
N GLN A 109 -2.82 -1.24 22.22
CA GLN A 109 -2.49 -0.68 23.55
C GLN A 109 -1.57 0.57 23.48
N ASP A 110 -0.75 0.70 22.45
CA ASP A 110 -0.01 1.91 22.09
C ASP A 110 -0.93 3.11 21.72
N VAL A 111 -2.17 2.85 21.30
CA VAL A 111 -3.17 3.87 20.99
C VAL A 111 -4.01 4.20 22.23
N VAL A 112 -4.65 3.21 22.88
CA VAL A 112 -5.58 3.44 24.01
C VAL A 112 -4.93 3.47 25.40
N GLY A 113 -3.68 3.02 25.52
CA GLY A 113 -2.97 2.90 26.79
C GLY A 113 -3.39 1.66 27.60
N THR A 114 -2.70 1.45 28.74
CA THR A 114 -3.03 0.39 29.71
C THR A 114 -4.20 0.76 30.62
N ASP A 115 -4.54 2.05 30.73
CA ASP A 115 -5.73 2.55 31.41
C ASP A 115 -6.75 2.98 30.35
N LEU A 116 -7.69 2.08 30.04
CA LEU A 116 -8.76 2.31 29.07
C LEU A 116 -9.74 3.43 29.50
N GLY A 117 -9.70 3.87 30.76
CA GLY A 117 -10.43 5.05 31.22
C GLY A 117 -9.73 6.38 30.92
N ALA A 118 -8.40 6.38 30.75
CA ALA A 118 -7.59 7.59 30.62
C ALA A 118 -7.67 8.26 29.24
N LYS A 119 -8.04 7.51 28.18
CA LYS A 119 -8.19 8.00 26.79
C LYS A 119 -7.08 8.96 26.34
N PRO A 120 -5.85 8.45 26.14
CA PRO A 120 -4.67 9.28 25.90
C PRO A 120 -4.81 10.15 24.64
N ALA A 121 -4.11 11.29 24.65
CA ALA A 121 -4.22 12.32 23.60
C ALA A 121 -4.05 11.76 22.17
N ARG A 122 -3.14 10.79 21.97
CA ARG A 122 -2.92 10.11 20.69
C ARG A 122 -4.18 9.44 20.13
N CYS A 123 -5.00 8.85 20.99
CA CYS A 123 -6.29 8.29 20.60
C CYS A 123 -7.28 9.43 20.30
N VAL A 124 -7.41 10.41 21.20
CA VAL A 124 -8.35 11.54 21.07
C VAL A 124 -8.08 12.44 19.85
N GLU A 125 -6.84 12.55 19.39
CA GLU A 125 -6.45 13.35 18.20
C GLU A 125 -6.69 12.62 16.87
N HIS A 126 -6.52 11.29 16.86
CA HIS A 126 -6.47 10.49 15.63
C HIS A 126 -7.63 9.50 15.46
N ASP A 127 -8.43 9.25 16.48
CA ASP A 127 -9.59 8.36 16.46
C ASP A 127 -10.86 9.19 16.73
N VAL A 128 -11.55 9.62 15.67
CA VAL A 128 -12.48 10.76 15.74
C VAL A 128 -13.84 10.52 15.06
N PRO A 129 -14.90 11.22 15.49
CA PRO A 129 -16.19 11.17 14.81
C PRO A 129 -16.11 11.67 13.37
N PHE A 130 -16.86 11.03 12.47
CA PHE A 130 -16.88 11.31 11.03
C PHE A 130 -17.19 12.78 10.69
N SER A 131 -17.94 13.48 11.55
CA SER A 131 -18.21 14.92 11.43
C SER A 131 -16.95 15.80 11.41
N GLN A 132 -15.80 15.36 11.94
CA GLN A 132 -14.55 16.09 11.77
C GLN A 132 -14.04 16.09 10.31
N MET A 133 -14.48 15.15 9.47
CA MET A 133 -13.99 15.05 8.10
C MET A 133 -14.41 16.25 7.25
N SER A 134 -15.61 16.84 7.48
CA SER A 134 -16.02 18.06 6.77
C SER A 134 -15.13 19.25 7.11
N ASP A 135 -14.71 19.37 8.37
CA ASP A 135 -13.80 20.44 8.81
C ASP A 135 -12.39 20.26 8.24
N ASP A 136 -11.87 19.04 8.24
CA ASP A 136 -10.56 18.75 7.65
C ASP A 136 -10.56 18.89 6.12
N LEU A 137 -11.67 18.54 5.45
CA LEU A 137 -11.88 18.83 4.02
C LEU A 137 -11.94 20.34 3.74
N ALA A 138 -12.68 21.10 4.55
CA ALA A 138 -12.83 22.55 4.38
C ALA A 138 -11.55 23.34 4.68
N ARG A 139 -10.77 22.90 5.68
CA ARG A 139 -9.45 23.48 6.00
C ARG A 139 -8.33 23.00 5.06
N GLY A 140 -8.55 21.93 4.29
CA GLY A 140 -7.50 21.27 3.50
C GLY A 140 -6.49 20.49 4.36
N THR A 141 -6.87 20.13 5.60
CA THR A 141 -6.06 19.42 6.60
C THR A 141 -6.35 17.91 6.66
N VAL A 142 -6.97 17.35 5.62
CA VAL A 142 -7.18 15.89 5.46
C VAL A 142 -5.83 15.17 5.63
N PRO A 143 -5.75 14.15 6.50
CA PRO A 143 -4.48 13.48 6.80
C PRO A 143 -3.96 12.63 5.63
N ASN A 144 -2.68 12.26 5.67
CA ASN A 144 -2.08 11.40 4.65
C ASN A 144 -2.81 10.05 4.53
N TYR A 145 -3.19 9.46 5.67
CA TYR A 145 -4.04 8.27 5.74
C TYR A 145 -5.37 8.60 6.44
N SER A 146 -6.48 8.31 5.77
CA SER A 146 -7.83 8.43 6.31
C SER A 146 -8.50 7.06 6.25
N LEU A 147 -8.71 6.40 7.40
CA LEU A 147 -9.72 5.35 7.50
C LEU A 147 -11.08 6.03 7.66
N VAL A 148 -12.09 5.61 6.91
CA VAL A 148 -13.45 6.13 6.99
C VAL A 148 -14.40 4.95 7.10
N VAL A 149 -15.25 4.95 8.13
CA VAL A 149 -16.15 3.83 8.45
C VAL A 149 -17.56 4.40 8.70
N PRO A 150 -18.56 4.06 7.87
CA PRO A 150 -19.96 4.40 8.14
C PRO A 150 -20.49 3.70 9.40
N ASP A 151 -21.67 4.09 9.84
CA ASP A 151 -22.35 3.44 10.97
C ASP A 151 -23.10 2.17 10.52
N THR A 152 -23.53 1.29 11.45
CA THR A 152 -24.09 -0.02 11.05
C THR A 152 -25.36 0.04 10.20
N CYS A 153 -25.99 1.22 10.03
CA CYS A 153 -27.10 1.41 9.10
C CYS A 153 -26.66 1.74 7.66
N ASP A 154 -25.48 2.33 7.51
CA ASP A 154 -24.90 2.90 6.28
C ASP A 154 -23.60 2.19 5.81
N ASP A 155 -23.07 1.22 6.56
CA ASP A 155 -21.96 0.34 6.16
C ASP A 155 -22.38 -0.79 5.19
N ALA A 156 -23.69 -0.96 5.03
CA ALA A 156 -24.36 -2.00 4.25
C ALA A 156 -24.34 -3.43 4.86
N HIS A 157 -23.91 -3.59 6.11
CA HIS A 157 -24.02 -4.83 6.88
C HIS A 157 -25.45 -5.06 7.39
N ASP A 158 -26.03 -4.13 8.17
CA ASP A 158 -27.34 -4.37 8.80
C ASP A 158 -28.50 -4.19 7.81
N GLY A 159 -29.25 -5.26 7.56
CA GLY A 159 -30.48 -5.23 6.76
C GLY A 159 -31.72 -4.86 7.58
N GLY A 160 -32.55 -3.96 7.07
CA GLY A 160 -33.84 -3.66 7.70
C GLY A 160 -34.76 -2.75 6.88
N ALA A 161 -35.85 -2.29 7.50
CA ALA A 161 -36.77 -1.32 6.87
C ALA A 161 -36.17 0.11 6.78
N GLN A 162 -35.01 0.34 7.40
CA GLN A 162 -34.32 1.64 7.47
C GLN A 162 -32.85 1.56 7.01
N CYS A 163 -32.21 0.39 7.06
CA CYS A 163 -30.77 0.18 6.87
C CYS A 163 -30.44 -0.79 5.72
N GLY A 164 -29.17 -0.77 5.28
CA GLY A 164 -28.62 -1.70 4.28
C GLY A 164 -28.34 -1.05 2.92
N LEU A 165 -28.23 -1.88 1.85
CA LEU A 165 -27.67 -1.51 0.53
C LEU A 165 -28.24 -0.26 -0.18
N SER A 166 -29.44 0.22 0.17
CA SER A 166 -30.02 1.47 -0.37
C SER A 166 -29.76 2.70 0.48
N THR A 167 -29.45 2.50 1.77
CA THR A 167 -29.08 3.53 2.73
C THR A 167 -27.58 3.82 2.55
N ALA A 168 -26.75 2.79 2.62
CA ALA A 168 -25.31 2.84 2.33
C ALA A 168 -24.94 3.46 0.97
N ASP A 169 -25.68 3.15 -0.10
CA ASP A 169 -25.44 3.76 -1.43
C ASP A 169 -25.77 5.27 -1.45
N ARG A 170 -26.79 5.69 -0.67
CA ARG A 170 -27.15 7.11 -0.49
C ARG A 170 -26.09 7.83 0.34
N TRP A 171 -25.63 7.21 1.42
CA TRP A 171 -24.54 7.71 2.25
C TRP A 171 -23.28 7.96 1.42
N LEU A 172 -22.84 6.94 0.69
CA LEU A 172 -21.68 7.04 -0.20
C LEU A 172 -21.89 8.13 -1.27
N SER A 173 -23.10 8.25 -1.83
CA SER A 173 -23.43 9.32 -2.80
C SER A 173 -23.36 10.73 -2.24
N THR A 174 -23.49 10.88 -0.92
CA THR A 174 -23.47 12.16 -0.19
C THR A 174 -22.06 12.50 0.28
N ASN A 175 -21.35 11.52 0.84
CA ASN A 175 -20.09 11.71 1.55
C ASN A 175 -18.83 11.54 0.68
N LEU A 176 -18.90 10.76 -0.41
CA LEU A 176 -17.76 10.61 -1.33
C LEU A 176 -17.46 11.85 -2.22
N PRO A 177 -18.44 12.61 -2.76
CA PRO A 177 -18.14 13.73 -3.65
C PRO A 177 -17.24 14.82 -3.03
N PRO A 178 -17.40 15.24 -1.75
CA PRO A 178 -16.46 16.14 -1.09
C PRO A 178 -15.02 15.60 -1.04
N ILE A 179 -14.84 14.30 -0.75
CA ILE A 179 -13.52 13.64 -0.70
C ILE A 179 -12.87 13.68 -2.08
N LEU A 180 -13.61 13.32 -3.15
CA LEU A 180 -13.12 13.38 -4.53
C LEU A 180 -12.95 14.82 -5.06
N ALA A 181 -13.55 15.80 -4.40
CA ALA A 181 -13.35 17.22 -4.69
C ALA A 181 -12.13 17.81 -3.96
N SER A 182 -11.56 17.13 -2.96
CA SER A 182 -10.45 17.62 -2.13
C SER A 182 -9.14 17.87 -2.89
N SER A 183 -8.28 18.71 -2.30
CA SER A 183 -6.89 18.89 -2.75
C SER A 183 -6.09 17.58 -2.65
N ALA A 184 -6.28 16.81 -1.59
CA ALA A 184 -5.61 15.53 -1.35
C ALA A 184 -5.89 14.52 -2.48
N TYR A 185 -7.16 14.30 -2.83
CA TYR A 185 -7.52 13.41 -3.94
C TYR A 185 -6.98 13.90 -5.28
N ARG A 186 -7.16 15.20 -5.59
CA ARG A 186 -6.69 15.80 -6.86
C ARG A 186 -5.17 15.74 -7.00
N ASN A 187 -4.42 15.85 -5.91
CA ASN A 187 -2.96 15.73 -5.89
C ASN A 187 -2.48 14.27 -5.89
N ASN A 188 -2.99 13.46 -6.84
CA ASN A 188 -2.64 12.04 -7.01
C ASN A 188 -3.04 11.11 -5.85
N GLY A 189 -3.90 11.55 -4.93
CA GLY A 189 -4.44 10.68 -3.88
C GLY A 189 -5.23 9.49 -4.42
N ALA A 190 -5.56 8.55 -3.54
CA ALA A 190 -6.44 7.43 -3.84
C ALA A 190 -7.56 7.37 -2.80
N VAL A 191 -8.74 6.90 -3.22
CA VAL A 191 -9.80 6.41 -2.34
C VAL A 191 -10.02 4.94 -2.70
N ILE A 192 -9.89 4.05 -1.72
CA ILE A 192 -10.18 2.63 -1.86
C ILE A 192 -11.53 2.42 -1.17
N ILE A 193 -12.54 2.01 -1.93
CA ILE A 193 -13.85 1.61 -1.40
C ILE A 193 -13.83 0.09 -1.36
N THR A 194 -13.98 -0.50 -0.18
CA THR A 194 -13.94 -1.95 0.06
C THR A 194 -14.99 -2.32 1.09
N PHE A 195 -15.34 -3.61 1.13
CA PHE A 195 -16.00 -4.23 2.28
C PHE A 195 -14.95 -4.94 3.14
N ASP A 196 -15.30 -5.24 4.39
CA ASP A 196 -14.48 -6.00 5.33
C ASP A 196 -14.58 -7.51 5.06
N GLU A 197 -15.79 -8.04 4.86
CA GLU A 197 -16.04 -9.43 4.50
C GLU A 197 -17.27 -9.64 3.58
N SER A 198 -17.46 -10.89 3.16
CA SER A 198 -18.64 -11.37 2.43
C SER A 198 -19.67 -12.00 3.38
N ASP A 199 -20.71 -12.63 2.84
CA ASP A 199 -21.60 -13.50 3.64
C ASP A 199 -20.79 -14.62 4.33
N VAL A 200 -21.06 -14.89 5.61
CA VAL A 200 -20.34 -15.86 6.46
C VAL A 200 -20.40 -17.33 5.97
N GLY A 201 -21.17 -17.61 4.91
CA GLY A 201 -21.13 -18.85 4.15
C GLY A 201 -19.97 -18.93 3.14
N ASP A 202 -19.58 -17.81 2.54
CA ASP A 202 -18.49 -17.73 1.56
C ASP A 202 -17.13 -17.68 2.25
N ARG A 203 -16.48 -18.84 2.33
CA ARG A 203 -15.10 -18.99 2.81
C ARG A 203 -14.10 -19.11 1.66
N THR A 204 -14.29 -18.33 0.60
CA THR A 204 -13.23 -18.11 -0.39
C THR A 204 -12.16 -17.14 0.14
N GLY A 205 -10.95 -17.23 -0.41
CA GLY A 205 -9.80 -16.48 0.04
C GLY A 205 -8.61 -16.67 -0.90
N CYS A 206 -7.59 -15.84 -0.73
CA CYS A 206 -6.34 -15.93 -1.48
C CYS A 206 -5.12 -15.66 -0.59
N CYS A 207 -3.94 -15.85 -1.17
CA CYS A 207 -2.75 -15.13 -0.74
C CYS A 207 -2.38 -15.38 0.75
N GLY A 208 -2.53 -16.63 1.21
CA GLY A 208 -2.24 -17.06 2.58
C GLY A 208 -3.44 -17.03 3.54
N ALA A 209 -4.51 -16.29 3.24
CA ALA A 209 -5.70 -16.24 4.08
C ALA A 209 -6.46 -17.58 4.06
N VAL A 210 -6.57 -18.22 5.21
CA VAL A 210 -7.29 -19.50 5.41
C VAL A 210 -8.03 -19.43 6.76
N PRO A 211 -9.36 -19.68 6.83
CA PRO A 211 -10.23 -20.05 5.72
C PRO A 211 -10.47 -18.92 4.70
N GLY A 212 -10.29 -17.65 5.08
CA GLY A 212 -10.68 -16.47 4.29
C GLY A 212 -12.02 -15.88 4.74
N GLY A 213 -12.30 -14.66 4.28
CA GLY A 213 -13.51 -13.87 4.57
C GLY A 213 -14.44 -13.67 3.37
N GLY A 214 -14.33 -14.53 2.36
CA GLY A 214 -15.17 -14.52 1.16
C GLY A 214 -14.78 -13.45 0.13
N HIS A 215 -15.47 -13.49 -1.01
CA HIS A 215 -15.26 -12.55 -2.12
C HIS A 215 -15.94 -11.22 -1.82
N ILE A 216 -15.20 -10.12 -1.95
CA ILE A 216 -15.64 -8.77 -1.60
C ILE A 216 -15.49 -7.81 -2.78
N PHE A 217 -16.38 -6.83 -2.87
CA PHE A 217 -16.25 -5.76 -3.83
C PHE A 217 -15.16 -4.76 -3.39
N THR A 218 -14.25 -4.41 -4.30
CA THR A 218 -13.31 -3.31 -4.08
C THR A 218 -13.13 -2.46 -5.33
N LEU A 219 -13.13 -1.14 -5.16
CA LEU A 219 -12.95 -0.14 -6.20
C LEU A 219 -11.90 0.88 -5.77
N VAL A 220 -10.83 1.01 -6.57
CA VAL A 220 -9.79 2.03 -6.39
C VAL A 220 -10.09 3.23 -7.29
N LEU A 221 -10.34 4.39 -6.68
CA LEU A 221 -10.48 5.68 -7.36
C LEU A 221 -9.18 6.48 -7.18
N SER A 222 -8.57 6.96 -8.27
CA SER A 222 -7.41 7.86 -8.22
C SER A 222 -7.18 8.53 -9.58
N PRO A 223 -6.55 9.72 -9.64
CA PRO A 223 -5.97 10.23 -10.89
C PRO A 223 -4.97 9.26 -11.56
N ARG A 224 -4.41 8.29 -10.82
CA ARG A 224 -3.35 7.35 -11.28
C ARG A 224 -3.82 5.95 -11.70
N VAL A 225 -5.09 5.60 -11.54
CA VAL A 225 -5.62 4.33 -12.08
C VAL A 225 -6.22 4.52 -13.48
N THR A 226 -6.40 3.44 -14.24
CA THR A 226 -7.07 3.48 -15.56
C THR A 226 -8.59 3.37 -15.36
N PRO A 227 -9.38 4.43 -15.60
CA PRO A 227 -10.81 4.42 -15.26
C PRO A 227 -11.61 3.44 -16.12
N GLY A 228 -12.51 2.68 -15.50
CA GLY A 228 -13.36 1.70 -16.20
C GLY A 228 -12.61 0.44 -16.63
N ALA A 229 -11.49 0.12 -15.99
CA ALA A 229 -10.82 -1.16 -16.12
C ALA A 229 -11.05 -2.04 -14.88
N ASP A 230 -10.88 -3.34 -15.03
CA ASP A 230 -11.05 -4.32 -13.95
C ASP A 230 -9.80 -5.20 -13.87
N THR A 231 -9.45 -5.69 -12.68
CA THR A 231 -8.34 -6.63 -12.45
C THR A 231 -8.84 -7.93 -11.81
N SER A 232 -8.34 -9.05 -12.33
CA SER A 232 -8.53 -10.41 -11.80
C SER A 232 -7.27 -10.96 -11.13
N VAL A 233 -6.30 -10.10 -10.80
CA VAL A 233 -5.21 -10.47 -9.90
C VAL A 233 -5.80 -10.66 -8.49
N PRO A 234 -5.56 -11.80 -7.83
CA PRO A 234 -6.10 -12.06 -6.50
C PRO A 234 -5.40 -11.20 -5.44
N TYR A 235 -6.19 -10.58 -4.57
CA TYR A 235 -5.73 -9.74 -3.46
C TYR A 235 -6.59 -9.98 -2.20
N ASN A 236 -6.06 -9.64 -1.03
CA ASN A 236 -6.81 -9.67 0.24
C ASN A 236 -6.48 -8.42 1.10
N HIS A 237 -7.02 -8.32 2.31
CA HIS A 237 -6.74 -7.16 3.19
C HIS A 237 -5.27 -6.97 3.56
N TYR A 238 -4.47 -8.03 3.57
CA TYR A 238 -3.02 -7.92 3.73
C TYR A 238 -2.37 -7.31 2.47
N SER A 239 -2.90 -7.57 1.28
CA SER A 239 -2.53 -6.84 0.05
C SER A 239 -2.90 -5.36 0.09
N LEU A 240 -4.06 -5.02 0.67
CA LEU A 240 -4.48 -3.63 0.87
C LEU A 240 -3.51 -2.90 1.81
N LEU A 241 -3.22 -3.46 2.99
CA LEU A 241 -2.22 -2.92 3.91
C LEU A 241 -0.84 -2.82 3.24
N ARG A 242 -0.37 -3.87 2.57
CA ARG A 242 0.90 -3.87 1.81
C ARG A 242 0.96 -2.77 0.75
N THR A 243 -0.17 -2.39 0.17
CA THR A 243 -0.29 -1.26 -0.77
C THR A 243 -0.14 0.09 -0.08
N VAL A 244 -0.74 0.26 1.10
CA VAL A 244 -0.61 1.47 1.92
C VAL A 244 0.83 1.65 2.40
N GLU A 245 1.45 0.57 2.90
CA GLU A 245 2.84 0.55 3.33
C GLU A 245 3.81 0.96 2.22
N GLU A 246 3.67 0.39 1.02
CA GLU A 246 4.53 0.69 -0.12
C GLU A 246 4.27 2.11 -0.69
N ALA A 247 3.03 2.61 -0.60
CA ALA A 247 2.70 3.99 -0.98
C ALA A 247 3.32 5.05 -0.04
N PHE A 248 3.62 4.67 1.21
CA PHE A 248 4.29 5.52 2.20
C PHE A 248 5.75 5.17 2.47
N ASP A 249 6.35 4.22 1.73
CA ASP A 249 7.75 3.80 1.89
C ASP A 249 8.07 3.38 3.35
N VAL A 250 7.18 2.57 3.94
CA VAL A 250 7.36 1.98 5.28
C VAL A 250 7.51 0.44 5.21
N PRO A 251 8.12 -0.21 6.23
CA PRO A 251 8.25 -1.66 6.27
C PRO A 251 6.90 -2.37 6.29
N CYS A 252 6.87 -3.66 5.95
CA CYS A 252 5.64 -4.44 6.08
C CYS A 252 5.36 -4.92 7.51
N LEU A 253 4.08 -5.04 7.85
CA LEU A 253 3.60 -5.55 9.13
C LEU A 253 3.01 -6.97 8.98
N ARG A 254 3.64 -7.94 9.67
CA ARG A 254 3.10 -9.29 9.90
C ARG A 254 2.67 -9.94 8.57
N HIS A 255 1.40 -10.33 8.38
CA HIS A 255 0.96 -11.00 7.15
C HIS A 255 1.03 -10.12 5.89
N ALA A 256 1.17 -8.80 5.99
CA ALA A 256 1.51 -7.95 4.83
C ALA A 256 2.91 -8.27 4.25
N CYS A 257 3.79 -8.94 5.01
CA CYS A 257 5.07 -9.46 4.55
C CYS A 257 5.01 -10.87 3.93
N ASP A 258 3.87 -11.57 3.98
CA ASP A 258 3.86 -13.02 3.72
C ASP A 258 4.18 -13.39 2.26
N PRO A 259 4.90 -14.51 2.02
CA PRO A 259 5.20 -15.00 0.67
C PRO A 259 3.94 -15.32 -0.15
N GLY A 260 3.53 -14.38 -0.99
CA GLY A 260 2.32 -14.47 -1.81
C GLY A 260 1.35 -13.30 -1.61
N VAL A 261 1.50 -12.53 -0.53
CA VAL A 261 0.85 -11.23 -0.40
C VAL A 261 1.64 -10.20 -1.21
N ALA A 262 0.96 -9.56 -2.16
CA ALA A 262 1.50 -8.51 -3.01
C ALA A 262 0.67 -7.23 -2.86
N PRO A 263 1.28 -6.02 -2.97
CA PRO A 263 0.53 -4.79 -3.10
C PRO A 263 -0.21 -4.76 -4.45
N PHE A 264 -1.25 -3.93 -4.54
CA PHE A 264 -1.96 -3.63 -5.77
C PHE A 264 -0.98 -3.18 -6.86
N GLY A 265 -0.94 -3.92 -7.97
CA GLY A 265 0.13 -3.84 -8.96
C GLY A 265 -0.09 -2.83 -10.08
N ARG A 266 0.59 -3.09 -11.21
CA ARG A 266 0.45 -2.32 -12.47
C ARG A 266 -0.88 -2.55 -13.18
N ASP A 267 -1.64 -3.53 -12.74
CA ASP A 267 -3.04 -3.77 -13.09
C ASP A 267 -3.98 -2.72 -12.45
N VAL A 268 -3.70 -2.27 -11.23
CA VAL A 268 -4.45 -1.19 -10.56
C VAL A 268 -3.89 0.19 -10.93
N TRP A 269 -2.62 0.45 -10.62
CA TRP A 269 -1.96 1.74 -10.89
C TRP A 269 -1.55 1.92 -12.36
N GLY A 270 -2.25 1.20 -13.25
CA GLY A 270 -1.95 0.94 -14.64
C GLY A 270 -2.17 2.07 -15.63
N ARG A 271 -2.27 3.34 -15.19
CA ARG A 271 -2.02 4.48 -16.10
C ARG A 271 -0.54 4.54 -16.42
N GLY A 272 -0.12 3.58 -17.23
CA GLY A 272 1.21 3.53 -17.79
C GLY A 272 1.48 4.87 -18.48
N ARG A 273 2.39 5.65 -17.92
CA ARG A 273 3.11 6.66 -18.69
C ARG A 273 3.80 5.87 -19.80
N VAL A 274 3.19 5.82 -20.98
CA VAL A 274 3.76 5.15 -22.15
C VAL A 274 5.00 5.94 -22.49
N VAL A 275 6.15 5.48 -21.96
CA VAL A 275 7.46 5.96 -22.36
C VAL A 275 7.69 5.39 -23.76
N THR A 276 7.07 6.05 -24.74
CA THR A 276 7.27 5.85 -26.17
C THR A 276 8.71 6.23 -26.47
N THR A 277 9.59 5.29 -26.18
CA THR A 277 11.01 5.31 -26.49
C THR A 277 11.08 5.27 -28.01
N ARG A 278 11.03 6.46 -28.63
CA ARG A 278 11.16 6.62 -30.08
C ARG A 278 12.60 6.26 -30.44
N TYR A 279 12.84 4.99 -30.73
CA TYR A 279 14.10 4.51 -31.25
C TYR A 279 14.44 5.30 -32.53
N THR A 280 15.43 6.18 -32.43
CA THR A 280 16.00 6.91 -33.55
C THR A 280 16.92 6.00 -34.36
N ALA A 281 17.35 6.46 -35.53
CA ALA A 281 18.41 5.77 -36.28
C ALA A 281 19.72 5.67 -35.47
N GLY A 282 20.03 6.68 -34.63
CA GLY A 282 21.19 6.66 -33.74
C GLY A 282 21.07 5.64 -32.61
N ASP A 283 19.86 5.46 -32.04
CA ASP A 283 19.59 4.39 -31.08
C ASP A 283 19.73 3.02 -31.74
N ALA A 284 19.21 2.85 -32.96
CA ALA A 284 19.33 1.61 -33.73
C ALA A 284 20.80 1.29 -34.05
N GLN A 285 21.62 2.30 -34.34
CA GLN A 285 23.06 2.13 -34.61
C GLN A 285 23.83 1.79 -33.34
N SER A 286 23.57 2.48 -32.22
CA SER A 286 24.14 2.14 -30.91
C SER A 286 23.71 0.73 -30.46
N MET A 287 22.46 0.36 -30.71
CA MET A 287 21.92 -0.98 -30.47
C MET A 287 22.54 -2.05 -31.37
N SER A 288 22.88 -1.71 -32.62
CA SER A 288 23.63 -2.58 -33.53
C SER A 288 25.05 -2.80 -33.01
N THR A 289 25.76 -1.74 -32.62
CA THR A 289 27.09 -1.83 -32.01
C THR A 289 27.05 -2.67 -30.73
N VAL A 290 26.06 -2.47 -29.86
CA VAL A 290 25.81 -3.31 -28.66
C VAL A 290 25.54 -4.78 -29.04
N ALA A 291 24.77 -5.03 -30.11
CA ALA A 291 24.53 -6.39 -30.61
C ALA A 291 25.76 -7.03 -31.31
N GLN A 292 26.72 -6.24 -31.79
CA GLN A 292 27.88 -6.74 -32.55
C GLN A 292 29.06 -7.27 -31.72
N HIS A 293 29.14 -7.02 -30.40
CA HIS A 293 29.96 -7.88 -29.50
C HIS A 293 29.09 -8.85 -28.67
N PHE A 294 27.82 -8.52 -28.38
CA PHE A 294 27.05 -9.21 -27.34
C PHE A 294 25.81 -9.98 -27.81
N GLY A 295 25.46 -9.91 -29.10
CA GLY A 295 24.27 -10.57 -29.66
C GLY A 295 22.97 -9.75 -29.56
N THR A 296 21.94 -10.21 -30.24
CA THR A 296 20.65 -9.50 -30.36
C THR A 296 19.71 -9.77 -29.18
N PHE A 297 19.51 -8.76 -28.33
CA PHE A 297 18.66 -8.86 -27.14
C PHE A 297 17.19 -8.40 -27.35
N PRO A 298 16.18 -9.10 -26.79
CA PRO A 298 14.79 -8.65 -26.74
C PRO A 298 14.55 -7.30 -26.04
N LEU A 299 13.43 -6.65 -26.38
CA LEU A 299 13.10 -5.27 -26.00
C LEU A 299 13.11 -4.97 -24.49
N ALA A 300 12.75 -5.96 -23.66
CA ALA A 300 12.77 -5.80 -22.20
C ALA A 300 14.20 -5.66 -21.64
N GLN A 301 15.15 -6.47 -22.14
CA GLN A 301 16.54 -6.45 -21.69
C GLN A 301 17.22 -5.11 -22.06
N LYS A 302 16.92 -4.57 -23.24
CA LYS A 302 17.38 -3.24 -23.70
C LYS A 302 17.09 -2.12 -22.70
N ARG A 303 15.98 -2.20 -21.95
CA ARG A 303 15.59 -1.23 -20.91
C ARG A 303 16.36 -1.43 -19.61
N ALA A 304 16.68 -2.67 -19.24
CA ALA A 304 17.54 -2.95 -18.08
C ALA A 304 18.96 -2.42 -18.28
N VAL A 305 19.55 -2.56 -19.49
CA VAL A 305 20.87 -1.97 -19.80
C VAL A 305 20.89 -0.47 -19.57
N TYR A 306 19.81 0.23 -19.94
CA TYR A 306 19.70 1.68 -19.80
C TYR A 306 19.61 2.14 -18.33
N ALA A 307 18.95 1.36 -17.47
CA ALA A 307 18.90 1.64 -16.03
C ALA A 307 20.27 1.42 -15.37
N LEU A 308 20.93 0.31 -15.69
CA LEU A 308 22.31 0.02 -15.29
C LEU A 308 23.28 1.12 -15.73
N ALA A 309 23.22 1.52 -17.01
CA ALA A 309 24.05 2.58 -17.57
C ALA A 309 23.95 3.92 -16.81
N TRP A 310 22.74 4.28 -16.37
CA TRP A 310 22.49 5.52 -15.62
C TRP A 310 23.00 5.43 -14.18
N ILE A 311 22.81 4.29 -13.51
CA ILE A 311 23.39 4.02 -12.18
C ILE A 311 24.93 4.04 -12.26
N THR A 312 25.53 3.51 -13.32
CA THR A 312 26.99 3.58 -13.53
C THR A 312 27.49 4.97 -13.88
N ALA A 313 26.70 5.81 -14.57
CA ALA A 313 27.05 7.22 -14.79
C ALA A 313 27.05 8.04 -13.49
N ALA A 314 26.31 7.59 -12.47
CA ALA A 314 26.33 8.15 -11.11
C ALA A 314 27.42 7.52 -10.20
N ALA A 315 28.14 6.49 -10.65
CA ALA A 315 29.09 5.72 -9.83
C ALA A 315 30.48 6.38 -9.70
N GLY A 316 30.51 7.68 -9.40
CA GLY A 316 31.72 8.39 -8.98
C GLY A 316 31.98 8.17 -7.48
N GLY A 317 32.85 7.22 -7.13
CA GLY A 317 33.27 6.92 -5.74
C GLY A 317 34.75 6.51 -5.64
N LEU A 318 35.41 6.89 -4.54
CA LEU A 318 36.86 6.75 -4.28
C LEU A 318 37.11 5.61 -3.25
N ASP A 319 38.31 5.10 -2.88
CA ASP A 319 39.76 5.40 -3.08
C ASP A 319 40.53 4.10 -2.61
N ARG A 320 41.59 3.46 -3.17
CA ARG A 320 42.58 3.71 -4.24
C ARG A 320 43.14 2.40 -4.91
N THR A 321 43.19 2.32 -6.25
CA THR A 321 43.91 1.31 -7.08
C THR A 321 44.36 1.86 -8.44
N ARG A 322 45.66 1.87 -8.74
CA ARG A 322 46.27 2.69 -9.81
C ARG A 322 46.12 2.11 -11.23
N VAL A 323 45.47 2.85 -12.14
CA VAL A 323 45.19 2.46 -13.54
C VAL A 323 45.98 3.30 -14.55
N SER A 324 46.80 2.66 -15.39
CA SER A 324 47.56 3.29 -16.47
C SER A 324 46.78 3.33 -17.79
N PRO A 325 47.00 4.36 -18.64
CA PRO A 325 46.44 4.38 -19.99
C PRO A 325 47.01 3.25 -20.87
N PRO A 326 46.30 2.83 -21.94
CA PRO A 326 46.80 1.86 -22.92
C PRO A 326 48.09 2.34 -23.62
N PRO A 327 48.92 1.43 -24.17
CA PRO A 327 50.25 1.72 -24.73
C PRO A 327 50.22 2.43 -26.10
N GLU A 328 49.34 3.41 -26.26
CA GLU A 328 49.19 4.31 -27.41
C GLU A 328 48.72 5.73 -27.00
N MET A 329 48.28 5.94 -25.74
CA MET A 329 47.79 7.24 -25.24
C MET A 329 48.69 7.81 -24.15
N THR A 330 49.02 9.10 -24.23
CA THR A 330 49.76 9.83 -23.18
C THR A 330 48.80 10.44 -22.15
N GLY A 331 48.81 9.93 -20.92
CA GLY A 331 47.96 10.42 -19.82
C GLY A 331 48.45 10.02 -18.43
N SER A 332 47.87 10.63 -17.39
CA SER A 332 48.23 10.39 -15.99
C SER A 332 47.49 9.20 -15.38
N VAL A 333 48.11 8.57 -14.38
CA VAL A 333 47.68 7.30 -13.75
C VAL A 333 46.87 7.57 -12.47
N VAL A 334 45.68 6.97 -12.26
CA VAL A 334 44.67 7.40 -11.23
C VAL A 334 44.07 6.20 -10.43
N GLU A 335 43.45 6.43 -9.25
CA GLU A 335 43.15 5.40 -8.21
C GLU A 335 41.70 5.39 -7.61
N THR A 336 41.04 4.21 -7.41
CA THR A 336 39.74 4.03 -6.65
C THR A 336 39.63 2.73 -5.78
N SER A 337 38.67 2.55 -4.85
CA SER A 337 38.38 1.22 -4.21
C SER A 337 36.88 0.98 -3.84
N GLY A 338 36.57 0.05 -2.91
CA GLY A 338 35.34 -0.78 -2.94
C GLY A 338 34.33 -0.71 -1.77
N TRP A 339 33.38 -1.66 -1.81
CA TRP A 339 31.99 -1.57 -1.33
C TRP A 339 31.70 -1.83 0.15
N GLY A 340 30.60 -1.26 0.65
CA GLY A 340 30.04 -1.46 1.99
C GLY A 340 28.58 -2.00 2.05
N PRO A 341 27.92 -1.91 3.22
CA PRO A 341 26.59 -2.49 3.45
C PRO A 341 25.43 -1.78 2.74
N GLY A 342 25.58 -0.49 2.39
CA GLY A 342 24.49 0.30 1.79
C GLY A 342 24.23 -0.09 0.34
N GLU A 343 25.29 -0.35 -0.41
CA GLU A 343 25.23 -0.69 -1.83
C GLU A 343 24.62 -2.09 -2.06
N LEU A 344 24.78 -2.99 -1.08
CA LEU A 344 24.10 -4.29 -1.04
C LEU A 344 22.57 -4.17 -0.89
N ALA A 345 22.06 -3.09 -0.29
CA ALA A 345 20.61 -2.83 -0.23
C ALA A 345 20.09 -2.32 -1.59
N THR A 346 20.84 -1.44 -2.26
CA THR A 346 20.49 -0.90 -3.58
C THR A 346 20.42 -1.99 -4.66
N LEU A 347 21.37 -2.94 -4.67
CA LEU A 347 21.33 -4.10 -5.59
C LEU A 347 20.03 -4.91 -5.43
N ARG A 348 19.64 -5.22 -4.19
CA ARG A 348 18.39 -5.94 -3.86
C ARG A 348 17.11 -5.16 -4.16
N SER A 349 17.21 -3.85 -4.43
CA SER A 349 16.09 -3.05 -4.95
C SER A 349 15.95 -3.24 -6.47
N VAL A 350 17.06 -3.18 -7.21
CA VAL A 350 17.07 -3.42 -8.67
C VAL A 350 16.63 -4.84 -9.02
N GLU A 351 17.11 -5.85 -8.28
CA GLU A 351 16.71 -7.25 -8.44
C GLU A 351 15.18 -7.42 -8.35
N ARG A 352 14.55 -6.86 -7.30
CA ARG A 352 13.09 -6.93 -7.09
C ARG A 352 12.31 -6.11 -8.11
N HIS A 353 12.71 -4.87 -8.38
CA HIS A 353 11.98 -3.96 -9.26
C HIS A 353 11.95 -4.44 -10.73
N TYR A 354 12.98 -5.14 -11.18
CA TYR A 354 13.07 -5.66 -12.55
C TYR A 354 12.92 -7.19 -12.67
N ARG A 355 12.71 -7.91 -11.55
CA ARG A 355 12.68 -9.38 -11.46
C ARG A 355 13.90 -10.04 -12.10
N LEU A 356 15.08 -9.48 -11.83
CA LEU A 356 16.39 -10.01 -12.24
C LEU A 356 17.06 -10.68 -11.04
N SER A 357 17.78 -11.78 -11.28
CA SER A 357 18.66 -12.36 -10.26
C SER A 357 19.97 -11.56 -10.16
N ALA A 358 20.60 -11.57 -8.98
CA ALA A 358 21.85 -10.86 -8.69
C ALA A 358 22.95 -11.11 -9.76
N GLU A 359 23.10 -12.38 -10.17
CA GLU A 359 24.10 -12.81 -11.15
C GLU A 359 23.89 -12.18 -12.55
N GLN A 360 22.63 -11.92 -12.93
CA GLN A 360 22.28 -11.28 -14.20
C GLN A 360 22.59 -9.77 -14.19
N VAL A 361 22.39 -9.10 -13.04
CA VAL A 361 22.74 -7.69 -12.86
C VAL A 361 24.26 -7.50 -12.91
N GLN A 362 25.00 -8.36 -12.20
CA GLN A 362 26.46 -8.25 -12.07
C GLN A 362 27.20 -8.51 -13.40
N LYS A 363 26.76 -9.51 -14.18
CA LYS A 363 27.36 -9.80 -15.51
C LYS A 363 27.13 -8.68 -16.53
N PHE A 364 26.02 -7.95 -16.45
CA PHE A 364 25.72 -6.86 -17.38
C PHE A 364 26.60 -5.61 -17.15
N ALA A 365 26.89 -5.27 -15.89
CA ALA A 365 27.68 -4.08 -15.55
C ALA A 365 29.12 -4.15 -16.08
N VAL A 366 29.76 -5.32 -15.97
CA VAL A 366 31.15 -5.55 -16.45
C VAL A 366 31.24 -5.40 -17.98
N GLN A 367 30.25 -5.91 -18.71
CA GLN A 367 30.23 -5.83 -20.18
C GLN A 367 29.92 -4.42 -20.70
N PHE A 368 29.14 -3.62 -19.98
CA PHE A 368 28.84 -2.24 -20.37
C PHE A 368 30.10 -1.36 -20.31
N TRP A 369 30.80 -1.35 -19.18
CA TRP A 369 31.97 -0.48 -18.97
C TRP A 369 33.15 -0.79 -19.89
N ALA A 370 33.40 -2.08 -20.18
CA ALA A 370 34.48 -2.50 -21.08
C ALA A 370 34.37 -1.96 -22.52
N ARG A 371 33.18 -1.46 -22.92
CA ARG A 371 32.97 -0.75 -24.19
C ARG A 371 33.02 0.76 -24.06
N VAL A 372 32.45 1.33 -23.01
CA VAL A 372 32.34 2.80 -22.85
C VAL A 372 33.73 3.44 -22.84
N PHE A 373 34.72 2.81 -22.19
CA PHE A 373 36.11 3.29 -22.18
C PHE A 373 36.96 2.80 -23.36
N ALA A 374 36.39 2.05 -24.31
CA ALA A 374 37.06 1.66 -25.55
C ALA A 374 36.69 2.56 -26.75
N GLY A 375 35.83 3.57 -26.54
CA GLY A 375 35.30 4.46 -27.59
C GLY A 375 35.84 5.91 -27.57
N HIS A 376 36.75 6.24 -26.64
CA HIS A 376 37.37 7.56 -26.50
C HIS A 376 38.90 7.42 -26.38
N SER A 377 39.51 7.06 -27.51
CA SER A 377 40.94 7.22 -27.80
C SER A 377 41.14 8.46 -28.68
#